data_AF-A0A382WV08-F1
#
_entry.id   AF-A0A382WV08-F1
#
_cell.length_a   1.000
_cell.length_b   1.000
_cell.length_c   1.000
_cell.angle_alpha   90.00
_cell.angle_beta   90.00
_cell.angle_gamma   90.00
#
_symmetry.space_group_name_H-M   'P 1'
#
loop_
_entity.id
_entity.type
_entity.pdbx_description
1 polymer ?
#
loop_
_entity_poly.entity_id
_entity_poly.type
_entity_poly.pdbx_seq_one_letter_code
_entity_poly.pdbx_strand_id
1 'polypeptide(L)'
;MNVELQTIDAAADEENFLKALDCFQDVFKGRIIKKVLLVNPPDIEVGLFDYDLTKRGRSNNYPPYGLGVLAGHLVNSGYEVCVCNLNHEILIKCQQSKNASQFSFEETWRSRLAEELDEFQPDLVGATCLFTVTHPSFVQVCKVVKNHAAFWFEGGVVP
;
A
#
# COMPACT_ATOMS: atom_id res chain seq x y z
N MET A 1 -18.73 10.19 -32.29
CA MET A 1 -17.90 9.02 -31.91
C MET A 1 -18.84 8.04 -31.21
N ASN A 2 -19.34 7.03 -31.93
CA ASN A 2 -20.15 5.99 -31.32
C ASN A 2 -19.21 5.10 -30.51
N VAL A 3 -19.33 5.17 -29.19
CA VAL A 3 -18.73 4.17 -28.31
C VAL A 3 -19.65 2.96 -28.40
N GLU A 4 -19.27 1.95 -29.19
CA GLU A 4 -19.86 0.63 -29.06
C GLU A 4 -19.59 0.14 -27.64
N LEU A 5 -20.63 0.11 -26.81
CA LEU A 5 -20.62 -0.67 -25.58
C LEU A 5 -20.44 -2.12 -26.00
N GLN A 6 -19.22 -2.62 -25.88
CA GLN A 6 -18.95 -4.04 -25.99
C GLN A 6 -19.80 -4.74 -24.92
N THR A 7 -20.84 -5.42 -25.37
CA THR A 7 -21.62 -6.32 -24.52
C THR A 7 -20.66 -7.40 -24.04
N ILE A 8 -20.40 -7.39 -22.74
CA ILE A 8 -19.62 -8.43 -22.07
C ILE A 8 -20.39 -9.73 -22.28
N ASP A 9 -19.77 -10.68 -22.98
CA ASP A 9 -20.39 -11.94 -23.35
C ASP A 9 -20.55 -12.80 -22.09
N ALA A 10 -21.77 -12.87 -21.56
CA ALA A 10 -22.06 -13.41 -20.22
C ALA A 10 -21.57 -14.86 -20.01
N ALA A 11 -21.42 -15.66 -21.07
CA ALA A 11 -20.93 -17.03 -21.00
C ALA A 11 -19.39 -17.13 -20.96
N ALA A 12 -18.67 -16.25 -21.67
CA ALA A 12 -17.21 -16.13 -21.56
C ALA A 12 -16.81 -15.46 -20.25
N ASP A 13 -17.71 -14.68 -19.67
CA ASP A 13 -17.55 -14.05 -18.36
C ASP A 13 -17.74 -15.05 -17.22
N GLU A 14 -18.62 -16.05 -17.35
CA GLU A 14 -18.84 -17.05 -16.29
C GLU A 14 -17.61 -17.94 -16.04
N GLU A 15 -16.98 -18.48 -17.08
CA GLU A 15 -15.76 -19.30 -16.91
C GLU A 15 -14.61 -18.48 -16.29
N ASN A 16 -14.42 -17.24 -16.76
CA ASN A 16 -13.37 -16.35 -16.24
C ASN A 16 -13.68 -15.87 -14.81
N PHE A 17 -14.95 -15.59 -14.52
CA PHE A 17 -15.41 -15.27 -13.18
C PHE A 17 -15.18 -16.43 -12.22
N LEU A 18 -15.50 -17.66 -12.62
CA LEU A 18 -15.25 -18.85 -11.80
C LEU A 18 -13.75 -19.06 -11.56
N LYS A 19 -12.90 -18.88 -12.58
CA LYS A 19 -11.43 -18.93 -12.42
C LYS A 19 -10.92 -17.84 -11.47
N ALA A 20 -11.44 -16.63 -11.58
CA ALA A 20 -11.09 -15.55 -10.68
C ALA A 20 -11.54 -15.87 -9.25
N LEU A 21 -12.78 -16.31 -9.08
CA LEU A 21 -13.35 -16.68 -7.79
C LEU A 21 -12.55 -17.79 -7.11
N ASP A 22 -12.15 -18.83 -7.86
CA ASP A 22 -11.30 -19.92 -7.38
C ASP A 22 -9.92 -19.40 -6.92
N CYS A 23 -9.29 -18.52 -7.71
CA CYS A 23 -8.05 -17.84 -7.33
C CYS A 23 -8.21 -17.02 -6.03
N PHE A 24 -9.30 -16.26 -5.89
CA PHE A 24 -9.60 -15.52 -4.66
C PHE A 24 -9.83 -16.45 -3.48
N GLN A 25 -10.55 -17.57 -3.67
CA GLN A 25 -10.76 -18.57 -2.63
C GLN A 25 -9.45 -19.19 -2.17
N ASP A 26 -8.51 -19.46 -3.09
CA ASP A 26 -7.19 -19.98 -2.77
C ASP A 26 -6.29 -18.97 -2.05
N VAL A 27 -6.27 -17.71 -2.53
CA VAL A 27 -5.47 -16.63 -1.94
C VAL A 27 -5.93 -16.33 -0.52
N PHE A 28 -7.24 -16.18 -0.32
CA PHE A 28 -7.80 -15.84 0.99
C PHE A 28 -8.12 -17.07 1.83
N LYS A 29 -8.01 -18.29 1.29
CA LYS A 29 -8.32 -19.56 1.97
C LYS A 29 -9.68 -19.55 2.67
N GLY A 30 -10.68 -18.97 2.00
CA GLY A 30 -12.03 -18.81 2.54
C GLY A 30 -12.17 -17.82 3.71
N ARG A 31 -11.14 -17.02 4.02
CA ARG A 31 -11.20 -16.00 5.07
C ARG A 31 -12.07 -14.83 4.65
N ILE A 32 -12.74 -14.26 5.66
CA ILE A 32 -13.54 -13.04 5.49
C ILE A 32 -12.62 -11.84 5.64
N ILE A 33 -12.54 -11.02 4.60
CA ILE A 33 -11.81 -9.75 4.62
C ILE A 33 -12.66 -8.72 5.35
N LYS A 34 -12.10 -8.07 6.37
CA LYS A 34 -12.74 -6.95 7.09
C LYS A 34 -11.82 -5.75 7.23
N LYS A 35 -10.53 -5.98 7.49
CA LYS A 35 -9.54 -4.94 7.74
C LYS A 35 -8.64 -4.77 6.51
N VAL A 36 -8.66 -3.59 5.90
CA VAL A 36 -7.88 -3.29 4.68
C VAL A 36 -6.85 -2.21 4.98
N LEU A 37 -5.57 -2.52 4.83
CA LEU A 37 -4.50 -1.53 4.92
C LEU A 37 -4.15 -1.03 3.52
N LEU A 38 -4.22 0.28 3.31
CA LEU A 38 -3.85 0.93 2.07
C LEU A 38 -2.54 1.69 2.25
N VAL A 39 -1.49 1.27 1.56
CA VAL A 39 -0.13 1.79 1.71
C VAL A 39 0.22 2.70 0.54
N ASN A 40 0.62 3.94 0.85
CA ASN A 40 1.33 4.82 -0.07
C ASN A 40 2.84 4.64 0.14
N PRO A 41 3.58 4.06 -0.82
CA PRO A 41 5.03 3.93 -0.74
C PRO A 41 5.74 5.29 -0.70
N PRO A 42 7.04 5.31 -0.40
CA PRO A 42 7.86 6.51 -0.60
C PRO A 42 7.82 6.99 -2.06
N ASP A 43 7.69 8.32 -2.26
CA ASP A 43 7.63 8.94 -3.60
C ASP A 43 9.01 9.02 -4.28
N ILE A 44 10.05 8.52 -3.62
CA ILE A 44 11.42 8.52 -4.10
C ILE A 44 12.11 7.23 -3.67
N GLU A 45 13.07 6.78 -4.47
CA GLU A 45 13.95 5.69 -4.09
C GLU A 45 15.03 6.20 -3.13
N VAL A 46 15.49 5.36 -2.19
CA VAL A 46 16.48 5.73 -1.18
C VAL A 46 17.75 6.34 -1.80
N GLY A 47 18.23 5.81 -2.93
CA GLY A 47 19.45 6.30 -3.60
C GLY A 47 19.34 7.71 -4.16
N LEU A 48 18.12 8.25 -4.30
CA LEU A 48 17.84 9.56 -4.86
C LEU A 48 17.38 10.57 -3.79
N PHE A 49 17.26 10.15 -2.55
CA PHE A 49 16.80 11.00 -1.46
C PHE A 49 17.85 12.07 -1.09
N ASP A 50 17.46 13.35 -1.15
CA ASP A 50 18.28 14.49 -0.74
C ASP A 50 17.79 15.04 0.60
N TYR A 51 18.55 14.74 1.66
CA TYR A 51 18.23 15.20 3.01
C TYR A 51 18.12 16.72 3.12
N ASP A 52 19.05 17.49 2.54
CA ASP A 52 19.07 18.94 2.72
C ASP A 52 17.93 19.62 1.95
N LEU A 53 17.57 19.10 0.78
CA LEU A 53 16.39 19.53 0.03
C LEU A 53 15.11 19.22 0.82
N THR A 54 14.95 17.99 1.32
CA THR A 54 13.79 17.59 2.12
C THR A 54 13.70 18.38 3.41
N LYS A 55 14.82 18.60 4.12
CA LYS A 55 14.90 19.36 5.36
C LYS A 55 14.46 20.81 5.20
N ARG A 56 14.69 21.39 4.03
CA ARG A 56 14.21 22.73 3.66
C ARG A 56 12.73 22.75 3.22
N GLY A 57 12.03 21.62 3.26
CA GLY A 57 10.62 21.50 2.89
C GLY A 57 10.37 21.59 1.38
N ARG A 58 11.36 21.22 0.56
CA ARG A 58 11.28 21.33 -0.90
C ARG A 58 10.94 20.02 -1.62
N SER A 59 10.84 18.91 -0.88
CA SER A 59 10.38 17.63 -1.44
C SER A 59 8.88 17.65 -1.65
N ASN A 60 8.43 16.96 -2.70
CA ASN A 60 7.01 16.79 -2.97
C ASN A 60 6.36 15.90 -1.90
N ASN A 61 5.13 16.22 -1.56
CA ASN A 61 4.28 15.39 -0.73
C ASN A 61 2.89 15.33 -1.36
N TYR A 62 2.72 14.45 -2.34
CA TYR A 62 1.44 14.32 -2.99
C TYR A 62 0.46 13.61 -2.05
N PRO A 63 -0.76 14.15 -1.85
CA PRO A 63 -1.76 13.43 -1.08
C PRO A 63 -2.09 12.12 -1.81
N PRO A 64 -2.25 10.99 -1.09
CA PRO A 64 -2.59 9.70 -1.69
C PRO A 64 -4.08 9.66 -2.05
N TYR A 65 -4.52 10.56 -2.94
CA TYR A 65 -5.93 10.82 -3.25
C TYR A 65 -6.66 9.55 -3.71
N GLY A 66 -6.04 8.76 -4.59
CA GLY A 66 -6.62 7.49 -5.05
C GLY A 66 -6.91 6.52 -3.90
N LEU A 67 -6.00 6.42 -2.92
CA LEU A 67 -6.24 5.61 -1.72
C LEU A 67 -7.33 6.21 -0.84
N GLY A 68 -7.42 7.54 -0.74
CA GLY A 68 -8.50 8.21 0.00
C GLY A 68 -9.88 7.92 -0.60
N VAL A 69 -10.01 7.92 -1.92
CA VAL A 69 -11.26 7.55 -2.62
C VAL A 69 -11.60 6.08 -2.35
N LEU A 70 -10.64 5.16 -2.51
CA LEU A 70 -10.85 3.73 -2.23
C LEU A 70 -11.24 3.49 -0.77
N ALA A 71 -10.56 4.13 0.17
CA ALA A 71 -10.88 4.05 1.59
C ALA A 71 -12.31 4.49 1.87
N GLY A 72 -12.77 5.60 1.28
CA GLY A 72 -14.15 6.07 1.43
C GLY A 72 -15.19 5.04 0.97
N HIS A 73 -14.96 4.41 -0.19
CA HIS A 73 -15.87 3.37 -0.69
C HIS A 73 -15.87 2.10 0.16
N LEU A 74 -14.70 1.66 0.62
CA LEU A 74 -14.55 0.50 1.50
C LEU A 74 -15.21 0.73 2.87
N VAL A 75 -14.98 1.88 3.49
CA VAL A 75 -15.65 2.26 4.74
C VAL A 75 -17.17 2.27 4.58
N ASN A 76 -17.68 2.86 3.48
CA ASN A 76 -19.13 2.86 3.18
C ASN A 76 -19.69 1.46 2.93
N SER A 77 -18.85 0.49 2.60
CA SER A 77 -19.20 -0.92 2.40
C SER A 77 -19.00 -1.77 3.67
N GLY A 78 -18.67 -1.15 4.81
CA GLY A 78 -18.56 -1.80 6.11
C GLY A 78 -17.19 -2.40 6.42
N TYR A 79 -16.14 -2.08 5.65
CA TYR A 79 -14.77 -2.47 5.94
C TYR A 79 -14.12 -1.50 6.95
N GLU A 80 -13.22 -2.01 7.76
CA GLU A 80 -12.29 -1.20 8.55
C GLU A 80 -11.06 -0.90 7.68
N VAL A 81 -10.72 0.37 7.51
CA VAL A 81 -9.66 0.78 6.57
C VAL A 81 -8.67 1.69 7.27
N CYS A 82 -7.37 1.40 7.09
CA CYS A 82 -6.29 2.30 7.45
C CYS A 82 -5.51 2.74 6.20
N VAL A 83 -5.09 4.01 6.15
CA VAL A 83 -4.20 4.53 5.10
C VAL A 83 -2.83 4.85 5.72
N CYS A 84 -1.81 4.07 5.35
CA CYS A 84 -0.44 4.27 5.78
C CYS A 84 0.34 5.04 4.71
N ASN A 85 0.70 6.29 5.00
CA ASN A 85 1.46 7.14 4.07
C ASN A 85 2.94 7.19 4.44
N LEU A 86 3.73 6.28 3.87
CA LEU A 86 5.16 6.15 4.15
C LEU A 86 5.96 7.36 3.65
N ASN A 87 5.56 7.96 2.52
CA ASN A 87 6.19 9.18 2.04
C ASN A 87 6.06 10.31 3.07
N HIS A 88 4.86 10.50 3.61
CA HIS A 88 4.62 11.54 4.61
C HIS A 88 5.44 11.32 5.88
N GLU A 89 5.56 10.08 6.34
CA GLU A 89 6.36 9.73 7.53
C GLU A 89 7.84 10.08 7.34
N ILE A 90 8.42 9.72 6.18
CA ILE A 90 9.80 10.09 5.83
C ILE A 90 10.02 11.59 5.92
N LEU A 91 9.11 12.38 5.37
CA LEU A 91 9.21 13.83 5.34
C LEU A 91 9.11 14.42 6.76
N ILE A 92 8.17 13.95 7.58
CA ILE A 92 8.04 14.36 8.98
C ILE A 92 9.33 14.03 9.75
N LYS A 93 9.84 12.81 9.61
CA LYS A 93 11.03 12.37 10.35
C LYS A 93 12.28 13.16 9.97
N CYS A 94 12.47 13.44 8.69
CA CYS A 94 13.54 14.32 8.20
C CYS A 94 13.37 15.77 8.73
N GLN A 95 12.14 16.28 8.77
CA GLN A 95 11.84 17.59 9.36
C GLN A 95 12.14 17.65 10.87
N GLN A 96 12.00 16.53 11.58
CA GLN A 96 12.27 16.45 13.02
C GLN A 96 13.74 16.16 13.37
N SER A 97 14.51 15.53 12.47
CA SER A 97 15.91 15.20 12.72
C SER A 97 16.80 16.44 12.82
N LYS A 98 17.84 16.43 13.65
CA LYS A 98 18.72 17.61 13.78
C LYS A 98 19.65 17.77 12.56
N ASN A 99 20.09 16.66 12.00
CA ASN A 99 21.03 16.61 10.88
C ASN A 99 20.93 15.25 10.16
N ALA A 100 21.59 15.11 9.01
CA ALA A 100 21.57 13.91 8.19
C ALA A 100 22.05 12.66 8.96
N SER A 101 23.03 12.78 9.86
CA SER A 101 23.53 11.64 10.64
C SER A 101 22.52 11.07 11.65
N GLN A 102 21.44 11.80 11.95
CA GLN A 102 20.36 11.35 12.86
C GLN A 102 19.10 10.89 12.11
N PHE A 103 19.17 10.77 10.79
CA PHE A 103 18.05 10.37 9.96
C PHE A 103 18.42 9.16 9.11
N SER A 104 17.52 8.17 9.08
CA SER A 104 17.64 6.99 8.23
C SER A 104 16.37 6.84 7.43
N PHE A 105 16.47 7.01 6.11
CA PHE A 105 15.33 6.86 5.19
C PHE A 105 14.74 5.46 5.27
N GLU A 106 15.59 4.43 5.12
CA GLU A 106 15.18 3.03 5.13
C GLU A 106 14.54 2.61 6.44
N GLU A 107 15.15 2.98 7.58
CA GLU A 107 14.63 2.61 8.88
C GLU A 107 13.26 3.27 9.12
N THR A 108 13.10 4.54 8.75
CA THR A 108 11.87 5.31 9.00
C THR A 108 10.66 4.66 8.36
N TRP A 109 10.71 4.32 7.07
CA TRP A 109 9.53 3.74 6.41
C TRP A 109 9.31 2.28 6.80
N ARG A 110 10.39 1.51 7.04
CA ARG A 110 10.29 0.10 7.44
C ARG A 110 9.70 -0.05 8.82
N SER A 111 10.16 0.74 9.79
CA SER A 111 9.63 0.68 11.15
C SER A 111 8.16 1.09 11.16
N ARG A 112 7.81 2.18 10.45
CA ARG A 112 6.42 2.63 10.36
C ARG A 112 5.50 1.60 9.74
N LEU A 113 5.93 0.95 8.65
CA LEU A 113 5.14 -0.09 7.99
C LEU A 113 4.96 -1.30 8.91
N ALA A 114 6.02 -1.73 9.61
CA ALA A 114 5.94 -2.86 10.55
C ALA A 114 5.00 -2.56 11.73
N GLU A 115 5.13 -1.38 12.35
CA GLU A 115 4.23 -0.90 13.41
C GLU A 115 2.78 -0.94 12.95
N GLU A 116 2.48 -0.39 11.77
CA GLU A 116 1.13 -0.37 11.23
C GLU A 116 0.58 -1.78 10.97
N LEU A 117 1.41 -2.69 10.43
CA LEU A 117 1.01 -4.08 10.21
C LEU A 117 0.68 -4.78 11.53
N ASP A 118 1.53 -4.63 12.55
CA ASP A 118 1.38 -5.31 13.84
C ASP A 118 0.20 -4.76 14.68
N GLU A 119 -0.03 -3.45 14.63
CA GLU A 119 -1.12 -2.78 15.35
C GLU A 119 -2.47 -2.96 14.63
N PHE A 120 -2.50 -2.73 13.31
CA PHE A 120 -3.75 -2.76 12.55
C PHE A 120 -4.19 -4.19 12.22
N GLN A 121 -3.25 -5.12 12.04
CA GLN A 121 -3.50 -6.53 11.71
C GLN A 121 -4.43 -6.69 10.49
N PRO A 122 -4.04 -6.17 9.31
CA PRO A 122 -4.90 -6.20 8.14
C PRO A 122 -5.17 -7.62 7.63
N ASP A 123 -6.36 -7.80 7.06
CA ASP A 123 -6.74 -8.98 6.30
C ASP A 123 -6.23 -8.91 4.85
N LEU A 124 -6.07 -7.68 4.33
CA LEU A 124 -5.63 -7.36 2.98
C LEU A 124 -4.77 -6.10 3.00
N VAL A 125 -3.66 -6.12 2.27
CA VAL A 125 -2.81 -4.95 2.05
C VAL A 125 -2.86 -4.53 0.58
N GLY A 126 -3.40 -3.34 0.31
CA GLY A 126 -3.32 -2.68 -0.98
C GLY A 126 -2.18 -1.67 -1.01
N ALA A 127 -1.33 -1.69 -2.02
CA ALA A 127 -0.30 -0.66 -2.23
C ALA A 127 -0.50 0.05 -3.57
N THR A 128 -0.25 1.36 -3.61
CA THR A 128 -0.34 2.16 -4.84
C THR A 128 1.02 2.43 -5.46
N CYS A 129 1.05 2.66 -6.77
CA CYS A 129 2.23 3.14 -7.48
C CYS A 129 1.79 4.18 -8.52
N LEU A 130 1.88 5.46 -8.17
CA LEU A 130 1.36 6.54 -9.01
C LEU A 130 2.30 6.86 -10.19
N PHE A 131 3.61 6.75 -10.00
CA PHE A 131 4.61 7.09 -11.01
C PHE A 131 5.55 5.92 -11.31
N THR A 132 5.99 5.79 -12.56
CA THR A 132 6.95 4.72 -12.92
C THR A 132 8.27 4.86 -12.15
N VAL A 133 8.69 6.08 -11.83
CA VAL A 133 9.90 6.35 -11.04
C VAL A 133 9.78 5.87 -9.59
N THR A 134 8.56 5.69 -9.05
CA THR A 134 8.31 5.17 -7.70
C THR A 134 8.19 3.66 -7.65
N HIS A 135 8.24 2.98 -8.80
CA HIS A 135 8.12 1.53 -8.90
C HIS A 135 9.15 0.76 -8.04
N PRO A 136 10.44 1.16 -7.97
CA PRO A 136 11.39 0.49 -7.08
C PRO A 136 10.95 0.51 -5.61
N SER A 137 10.50 1.66 -5.10
CA SER A 137 10.00 1.81 -3.73
C SER A 137 8.73 0.98 -3.50
N PHE A 138 7.81 0.98 -4.46
CA PHE A 138 6.62 0.11 -4.43
C PHE A 138 6.99 -1.38 -4.29
N VAL A 139 7.91 -1.88 -5.13
CA VAL A 139 8.35 -3.27 -5.08
C VAL A 139 8.99 -3.61 -3.74
N GLN A 140 9.78 -2.70 -3.16
CA GLN A 140 10.39 -2.91 -1.84
C GLN A 140 9.34 -3.00 -0.73
N VAL A 141 8.34 -2.11 -0.74
CA VAL A 141 7.21 -2.16 0.19
C VAL A 141 6.48 -3.50 0.07
N CYS A 142 6.10 -3.93 -1.14
CA CYS A 142 5.43 -5.21 -1.34
C CYS A 142 6.26 -6.40 -0.86
N LYS A 143 7.59 -6.37 -1.06
CA LYS A 143 8.50 -7.41 -0.54
C LYS A 143 8.53 -7.43 0.99
N VAL A 144 8.52 -6.27 1.65
CA VAL A 144 8.48 -6.21 3.11
C VAL A 144 7.17 -6.76 3.63
N VAL A 145 6.03 -6.32 3.08
CA VAL A 145 4.70 -6.83 3.45
C VAL A 145 4.64 -8.35 3.30
N LYS A 146 5.07 -8.89 2.16
CA LYS A 146 5.03 -10.33 1.88
C LYS A 146 5.90 -11.17 2.83
N ASN A 147 6.98 -10.59 3.35
CA ASN A 147 7.90 -11.28 4.26
C ASN A 147 7.64 -10.96 5.74
N HIS A 148 6.65 -10.10 6.04
CA HIS A 148 6.30 -9.77 7.41
C HIS A 148 5.55 -10.92 8.06
N ALA A 149 5.96 -11.30 9.27
CA ALA A 149 5.33 -12.39 10.00
C ALA A 149 3.96 -11.94 10.52
N ALA A 150 2.90 -12.42 9.88
CA ALA A 150 1.53 -12.08 10.26
C ALA A 150 1.02 -13.06 11.32
N PHE A 151 1.37 -12.83 12.58
CA PHE A 151 1.03 -13.72 13.69
C PHE A 151 -0.49 -13.81 13.94
N TRP A 152 -1.27 -12.87 13.43
CA TRP A 152 -2.74 -12.89 13.44
C TRP A 152 -3.35 -13.78 12.35
N PHE A 153 -2.53 -14.39 11.48
CA PHE A 153 -2.96 -15.35 10.46
C PHE A 153 -2.44 -16.76 10.70
N GLU A 154 -3.31 -17.76 10.54
CA GLU A 154 -2.89 -19.16 10.46
C GLU A 154 -2.01 -19.37 9.20
N GLY A 155 -0.72 -19.65 9.39
CA GLY A 155 0.26 -19.73 8.31
C GLY A 155 1.18 -18.51 8.16
N GLY A 156 0.98 -17.44 8.93
CA GLY A 156 2.00 -16.43 9.20
C GLY A 156 2.29 -15.40 8.11
N VAL A 157 1.45 -15.26 7.08
CA VAL A 157 1.65 -14.31 5.97
C VAL A 157 0.33 -13.63 5.59
N VAL A 158 0.38 -12.32 5.32
CA VAL A 158 -0.75 -11.54 4.80
C VAL A 158 -0.90 -11.80 3.29
N PRO A 159 -2.11 -12.15 2.80
CA PRO A 159 -2.39 -12.28 1.36
C PRO A 159 -2.15 -10.99 0.56
#